data_AF-A0A098M422-F1
#
_entry.id   AF-A0A098M422-F1
#
_cell.length_a   1.000
_cell.length_b   1.000
_cell.length_c   1.000
_cell.angle_alpha   90.00
_cell.angle_beta   90.00
_cell.angle_gamma   90.00
#
_symmetry.space_group_name_H-M   'P 1'
#
loop_
_entity.id
_entity.type
_entity.pdbx_description
1 polymer ?
#
loop_
_entity_poly.entity_id
_entity_poly.type
_entity_poly.pdbx_seq_one_letter_code
_entity_poly.pdbx_strand_id
1 'polypeptide(L)'
;MELTYQINKEFIELTETEMETDVEFEIRVLAEAKWAGMKKIQKFFEEDRVYTDVLFYAYENHRFRVIVRKDYYVDFILALMKHRFIESAAWS
;
A
#
# COMPACT_ATOMS: atom_id res chain seq x y z
N MET A 1 1.45 6.95 -19.22
CA MET A 1 0.80 7.79 -18.19
C MET A 1 1.33 7.32 -16.86
N GLU A 2 1.86 8.23 -16.08
CA GLU A 2 2.43 7.96 -14.76
C GLU A 2 1.41 8.34 -13.68
N LEU A 3 1.25 7.48 -12.67
CA LEU A 3 0.35 7.76 -11.55
C LEU A 3 1.13 8.52 -10.47
N THR A 4 0.65 9.70 -10.11
CA THR A 4 1.16 10.47 -8.97
C THR A 4 0.11 10.49 -7.87
N TYR A 5 0.53 10.46 -6.61
CA TYR A 5 -0.41 10.44 -5.49
C TYR A 5 0.14 11.16 -4.25
N GLN A 6 -0.76 11.50 -3.32
CA GLN A 6 -0.41 12.15 -2.05
C GLN A 6 -0.86 11.30 -0.86
N ILE A 7 0.07 10.99 0.05
CA ILE A 7 -0.25 10.28 1.29
C ILE A 7 -0.87 11.19 2.34
N ASN A 8 -1.73 10.63 3.18
CA ASN A 8 -2.13 11.26 4.42
C ASN A 8 -1.03 11.05 5.49
N LYS A 9 -0.23 12.08 5.71
CA LYS A 9 0.92 12.06 6.63
C LYS A 9 0.54 11.95 8.11
N GLU A 10 -0.72 12.18 8.47
CA GLU A 10 -1.21 11.94 9.84
C GLU A 10 -1.44 10.44 10.09
N PHE A 11 -1.64 9.64 9.03
CA PHE A 11 -2.01 8.24 9.14
C PHE A 11 -0.87 7.28 8.81
N ILE A 12 -0.02 7.62 7.85
CA ILE A 12 1.09 6.75 7.44
C ILE A 12 2.38 7.52 7.10
N GLU A 13 3.50 6.85 7.33
CA GLU A 13 4.75 7.08 6.60
C GLU A 13 4.86 6.01 5.52
N LEU A 14 5.30 6.39 4.32
CA LEU A 14 5.43 5.47 3.17
C LEU A 14 6.65 5.85 2.36
N THR A 15 7.49 4.86 2.08
CA THR A 15 8.63 4.96 1.15
C THR A 15 8.48 3.91 0.06
N GLU A 16 8.79 4.30 -1.18
CA GLU A 16 8.83 3.39 -2.33
C GLU A 16 10.27 3.13 -2.75
N THR A 17 10.55 1.89 -3.14
CA THR A 17 11.79 1.50 -3.83
C THR A 17 11.42 0.70 -5.07
N GLU A 18 11.66 1.29 -6.24
CA GLU A 18 11.45 0.59 -7.51
C GLU A 18 12.53 -0.48 -7.73
N MET A 19 12.09 -1.67 -8.15
CA MET A 19 12.94 -2.76 -8.63
C MET A 19 12.61 -3.08 -10.09
N GLU A 20 13.21 -4.13 -10.64
CA GLU A 20 13.01 -4.51 -12.05
C GLU A 20 11.55 -4.86 -12.34
N THR A 21 10.96 -5.77 -11.57
CA THR A 21 9.60 -6.30 -11.75
C THR A 21 8.59 -5.83 -10.72
N ASP A 22 9.07 -5.30 -9.60
CA ASP A 22 8.27 -5.01 -8.42
C ASP A 22 8.56 -3.60 -7.89
N VAL A 23 7.68 -3.11 -7.03
CA VAL A 23 7.88 -1.94 -6.21
C VAL A 23 7.73 -2.36 -4.75
N GLU A 24 8.73 -2.04 -3.95
CA GLU A 24 8.70 -2.29 -2.52
C GLU A 24 8.21 -1.04 -1.79
N PHE A 25 7.24 -1.26 -0.91
CA PHE A 25 6.69 -0.24 -0.03
C PHE A 25 7.05 -0.54 1.42
N GLU A 26 7.71 0.41 2.07
CA GLU A 26 7.86 0.41 3.52
C GLU A 26 6.82 1.35 4.11
N ILE A 27 5.85 0.80 4.84
CA ILE A 27 4.72 1.55 5.39
C ILE A 27 4.73 1.45 6.91
N ARG A 28 4.63 2.59 7.59
CA ARG A 28 4.39 2.66 9.03
C ARG A 28 3.03 3.30 9.29
N VAL A 29 2.14 2.60 9.97
CA VAL A 29 0.85 3.16 10.39
C VAL A 29 1.05 3.96 11.67
N LEU A 30 0.81 5.27 11.59
CA LEU A 30 0.98 6.21 12.70
C LEU A 30 -0.27 6.29 13.58
N ALA A 31 -1.45 6.23 12.95
CA ALA A 31 -2.73 6.35 13.64
C ALA A 31 -3.34 4.98 13.97
N GLU A 32 -3.48 4.66 15.27
CA GLU A 32 -4.02 3.38 15.74
C GLU A 32 -5.41 3.07 15.16
N ALA A 33 -6.29 4.07 15.05
CA ALA A 33 -7.62 3.93 14.46
C ALA A 33 -7.60 3.46 12.99
N LYS A 34 -6.46 3.59 12.30
CA LYS A 34 -6.28 3.16 10.90
C LYS A 34 -5.72 1.76 10.79
N TRP A 35 -5.24 1.16 11.87
CA TRP A 35 -4.64 -0.18 11.87
C TRP A 35 -5.58 -1.25 11.30
N ALA A 36 -6.84 -1.24 11.72
CA ALA A 36 -7.86 -2.15 11.20
C ALA A 36 -8.11 -1.95 9.69
N GLY A 37 -7.92 -0.73 9.17
CA GLY A 37 -7.98 -0.44 7.75
C GLY A 37 -6.84 -1.11 6.98
N MET A 38 -5.61 -0.98 7.47
CA MET A 38 -4.44 -1.64 6.85
C MET A 38 -4.58 -3.16 6.84
N LYS A 39 -5.08 -3.74 7.94
CA LYS A 39 -5.35 -5.19 8.01
C LYS A 39 -6.41 -5.67 7.02
N LYS A 40 -7.40 -4.83 6.68
CA LYS A 40 -8.38 -5.14 5.62
C LYS A 40 -7.74 -5.13 4.23
N ILE A 41 -6.80 -4.22 3.97
CA ILE A 41 -6.05 -4.19 2.71
C ILE A 41 -5.18 -5.44 2.59
N GLN A 42 -4.41 -5.77 3.63
CA GLN A 42 -3.62 -7.01 3.68
C GLN A 42 -4.50 -8.22 3.34
N LYS A 43 -5.62 -8.37 4.05
CA LYS A 43 -6.55 -9.49 3.85
C LYS A 43 -7.11 -9.53 2.42
N PHE A 44 -7.42 -8.37 1.83
CA PHE A 44 -7.93 -8.30 0.46
C PHE A 44 -6.94 -8.88 -0.56
N PHE A 45 -5.66 -8.56 -0.43
CA PHE A 45 -4.62 -9.08 -1.34
C PHE A 45 -4.23 -10.53 -1.04
N GLU A 46 -4.34 -10.98 0.21
CA GLU A 46 -4.04 -12.38 0.59
C GLU A 46 -5.16 -13.37 0.19
N GLU A 47 -6.43 -12.96 0.22
CA GLU A 47 -7.56 -13.85 -0.06
C GLU A 47 -7.92 -13.91 -1.55
N ASP A 48 -7.55 -12.90 -2.33
CA ASP A 48 -7.88 -12.84 -3.75
C ASP A 48 -6.85 -13.63 -4.57
N ARG A 49 -7.29 -14.75 -5.15
CA ARG A 49 -6.47 -15.66 -5.96
C ARG A 49 -5.93 -15.01 -7.24
N VAL A 50 -6.46 -13.84 -7.65
CA VAL A 50 -5.95 -13.09 -8.80
C VAL A 50 -4.74 -12.23 -8.40
N TYR A 51 -4.70 -11.73 -7.16
CA TYR A 51 -3.69 -10.79 -6.67
C TYR A 51 -2.61 -11.44 -5.79
N THR A 52 -2.18 -12.67 -6.11
CA THR A 52 -1.08 -13.36 -5.39
C THR A 52 0.28 -12.63 -5.47
N ASP A 53 0.30 -11.50 -6.18
CA ASP A 53 1.48 -10.74 -6.56
C ASP A 53 1.64 -9.44 -5.73
N VAL A 54 0.87 -9.32 -4.65
CA VAL A 54 1.06 -8.33 -3.58
C VAL A 54 1.31 -9.05 -2.27
N LEU A 55 2.56 -9.01 -1.79
CA LEU A 55 3.01 -9.74 -0.61
C LEU A 55 3.16 -8.80 0.58
N PHE A 56 2.47 -9.10 1.69
CA PHE A 56 2.56 -8.33 2.94
C PHE A 56 3.44 -9.03 3.97
N TYR A 57 4.41 -8.29 4.50
CA TYR A 57 5.22 -8.69 5.65
C TYR A 57 4.99 -7.70 6.80
N ALA A 58 4.33 -8.16 7.86
CA ALA A 58 4.09 -7.35 9.04
C ALA A 58 5.28 -7.44 10.01
N TYR A 59 5.72 -6.31 10.53
CA TYR A 59 6.75 -6.18 11.56
C TYR A 59 6.18 -5.50 12.82
N GLU A 60 6.99 -5.48 13.86
CA GLU A 60 6.71 -4.72 15.08
C GLU A 60 6.56 -3.21 14.79
N ASN A 61 5.90 -2.50 15.71
CA ASN A 61 5.66 -1.05 15.64
C ASN A 61 4.80 -0.60 14.46
N HIS A 62 3.78 -1.40 14.11
CA HIS A 62 2.83 -1.11 13.04
C HIS A 62 3.49 -0.87 11.67
N ARG A 63 4.56 -1.61 11.39
CA ARG A 63 5.27 -1.55 10.12
C ARG A 63 4.88 -2.70 9.21
N PHE A 64 4.81 -2.40 7.93
CA PHE A 64 4.67 -3.36 6.86
C PHE A 64 5.76 -3.12 5.81
N ARG A 65 6.33 -4.21 5.32
CA ARG A 65 6.96 -4.23 4.00
C ARG A 65 5.98 -4.88 3.05
N VAL A 66 5.67 -4.21 1.95
CA VAL A 66 4.77 -4.73 0.93
C VAL A 66 5.52 -4.79 -0.39
N ILE A 67 5.57 -5.97 -1.00
CA ILE A 67 6.18 -6.15 -2.32
C ILE A 67 5.05 -6.27 -3.33
N VAL A 68 5.00 -5.34 -4.28
CA VAL A 68 3.91 -5.21 -5.25
C VAL A 68 4.49 -5.37 -6.64
N ARG A 69 4.06 -6.39 -7.40
CA ARG A 69 4.41 -6.47 -8.82
C ARG A 69 3.88 -5.24 -9.55
N LYS A 70 4.66 -4.69 -10.49
CA LYS A 70 4.32 -3.45 -11.21
C LYS A 70 2.93 -3.48 -11.86
N ASP A 71 2.47 -4.63 -12.33
CA ASP A 71 1.13 -4.82 -12.91
C ASP A 71 -0.03 -4.47 -11.94
N TYR A 72 0.22 -4.57 -10.63
CA TYR A 72 -0.75 -4.30 -9.56
C TYR A 72 -0.46 -3.04 -8.76
N TYR A 73 0.52 -2.23 -9.19
CA TYR A 73 0.88 -0.98 -8.52
C TYR A 73 -0.35 -0.07 -8.35
N VAL A 74 -1.10 0.14 -9.44
CA VAL A 74 -2.28 1.01 -9.43
C VAL A 74 -3.36 0.45 -8.49
N ASP A 75 -3.64 -0.85 -8.54
CA ASP A 75 -4.61 -1.49 -7.66
C ASP A 75 -4.24 -1.32 -6.18
N PHE A 76 -2.96 -1.46 -5.85
CA PHE A 76 -2.45 -1.26 -4.50
C PHE A 76 -2.64 0.19 -4.02
N ILE A 77 -2.27 1.17 -4.85
CA ILE A 77 -2.46 2.60 -4.54
C ILE A 77 -3.95 2.95 -4.35
N LEU A 78 -4.83 2.42 -5.20
CA LEU A 78 -6.27 2.63 -5.07
C LEU A 78 -6.86 1.93 -3.83
N ALA A 79 -6.32 0.78 -3.42
CA ALA A 79 -6.71 0.13 -2.17
C ALA A 79 -6.34 0.99 -0.95
N LEU A 80 -5.13 1.57 -0.93
CA LEU A 80 -4.72 2.55 0.09
C LEU A 80 -5.64 3.77 0.09
N MET A 81 -6.06 4.25 -1.08
CA MET A 81 -7.00 5.36 -1.23
C MET A 81 -8.41 5.07 -0.72
N LYS A 82 -8.94 3.88 -1.01
CA LYS A 82 -10.23 3.42 -0.48
C LYS A 82 -10.30 3.46 1.05
N HIS A 83 -9.16 3.26 1.71
CA HIS A 83 -9.02 3.30 3.16
C HIS A 83 -8.50 4.64 3.72
N ARG A 84 -8.38 5.68 2.87
CA ARG A 84 -7.95 7.04 3.22
C ARG A 84 -6.51 7.14 3.72
N PHE A 85 -5.64 6.19 3.36
CA PHE A 85 -4.18 6.38 3.46
C PHE A 85 -3.66 7.23 2.30
N ILE A 86 -4.33 7.05 1.16
CA ILE A 86 -4.39 7.87 -0.04
C ILE A 86 -5.21 9.18 0.06
N GLU A 87 -4.68 10.39 -0.10
CA GLU A 87 -5.53 11.60 -0.17
C GLU A 87 -6.03 11.87 -1.59
N SER A 88 -5.12 11.77 -2.56
CA SER A 88 -5.39 12.04 -3.97
C SER A 88 -4.49 11.19 -4.86
N ALA A 89 -4.97 10.87 -6.06
CA ALA A 89 -4.21 10.21 -7.10
C ALA A 89 -4.58 10.83 -8.46
N ALA A 90 -3.58 11.07 -9.32
CA ALA A 90 -3.74 11.73 -10.61
C ALA A 90 -2.81 11.12 -11.67
N TRP A 91 -3.23 11.17 -12.92
CA TRP A 91 -2.45 10.67 -14.05
C TRP A 91 -1.86 11.84 -14.85
N SER A 92 -0.60 11.71 -15.23
CA SER A 92 0.10 12.60 -16.17
C SER A 92 0.49 11.88 -17.45
#